data_AF-A0A7C1X667-F1
#
_entry.id   AF-A0A7C1X667-F1
#
_cell.length_a   1.000
_cell.length_b   1.000
_cell.length_c   1.000
_cell.angle_alpha   90.00
_cell.angle_beta   90.00
_cell.angle_gamma   90.00
#
_symmetry.space_group_name_H-M   'P 1'
#
loop_
_entity.id
_entity.type
_entity.pdbx_description
1 polymer ?
#
loop_
_entity_poly.entity_id
_entity_poly.type
_entity_poly.pdbx_seq_one_letter_code
_entity_poly.pdbx_strand_id
1 'polypeptide(L)'
;MTSRMTEIWVGIFVAAGMVALFMLAMQVSNLSTYSNAEGFDVIARFEDASGLKVRSPVTMAGVRIGRVKDIRFDDKTFEAVVTLRLGKNHTTLPEDTSA
;
A
#
# COMPACT_ATOMS: atom_id res chain seq x y z
N MET A 1 -35.76 37.63 -17.37
CA MET A 1 -35.05 37.92 -16.10
C MET A 1 -34.80 36.64 -15.28
N THR A 2 -34.36 35.53 -15.89
CA THR A 2 -34.13 34.24 -15.19
C THR A 2 -32.69 33.70 -15.37
N SER A 3 -31.92 34.22 -16.34
CA SER A 3 -30.58 33.74 -16.69
C SER A 3 -29.59 33.81 -15.53
N ARG A 4 -29.63 34.89 -14.74
CA ARG A 4 -28.71 35.09 -13.61
C ARG A 4 -28.88 34.04 -12.50
N MET A 5 -30.12 33.61 -12.21
CA MET A 5 -30.35 32.57 -11.21
C MET A 5 -29.88 31.19 -11.71
N THR A 6 -30.08 30.90 -12.99
CA THR A 6 -29.59 29.64 -13.59
C THR A 6 -28.06 29.59 -13.64
N GLU A 7 -27.38 30.70 -13.95
CA GLU A 7 -25.92 30.78 -13.93
C GLU A 7 -25.34 30.51 -12.53
N ILE A 8 -25.95 31.08 -11.49
CA ILE A 8 -25.53 30.83 -10.09
C ILE A 8 -25.72 29.36 -9.71
N TRP A 9 -26.85 28.75 -10.09
CA TRP A 9 -27.13 27.33 -9.80
C TRP A 9 -26.14 26.39 -10.51
N VAL A 10 -25.81 26.67 -11.77
CA VAL A 10 -24.80 25.91 -12.51
C VAL A 10 -23.43 26.06 -11.83
N GLY A 11 -23.07 27.27 -11.40
CA GLY A 11 -21.83 27.50 -10.65
C GLY A 11 -21.75 26.67 -9.36
N ILE A 12 -22.82 26.65 -8.56
CA ILE A 12 -22.91 25.84 -7.34
C ILE A 12 -22.78 24.34 -7.66
N PHE A 13 -23.46 23.86 -8.70
CA PHE A 13 -23.39 22.46 -9.12
C PHE A 13 -21.97 22.05 -9.51
N VAL A 14 -21.29 22.87 -10.31
CA VAL A 14 -19.90 22.63 -10.72
C VAL A 14 -18.96 22.68 -9.52
N ALA A 15 -19.13 23.64 -8.61
CA ALA A 15 -18.33 23.75 -7.40
C ALA A 15 -18.51 22.52 -6.49
N ALA A 16 -19.74 22.05 -6.30
CA ALA A 16 -20.02 20.83 -5.53
C ALA A 16 -19.38 19.59 -6.19
N GLY A 17 -19.46 19.48 -7.52
CA GLY A 17 -18.78 18.41 -8.27
C GLY A 17 -17.26 18.44 -8.09
N MET A 18 -16.67 19.63 -8.11
CA MET A 18 -15.22 19.79 -7.88
C MET A 18 -14.82 19.37 -6.46
N VAL A 19 -15.62 19.72 -5.45
CA VAL A 19 -15.39 19.28 -4.07
C VAL A 19 -15.53 17.76 -3.93
N ALA A 20 -16.52 17.15 -4.59
CA ALA A 20 -16.72 15.70 -4.58
C ALA A 20 -15.53 14.97 -5.23
N LEU A 21 -15.04 15.45 -6.38
CA LEU A 21 -13.86 14.89 -7.04
C LEU A 21 -12.59 15.06 -6.18
N PHE A 22 -12.44 16.21 -5.52
CA PHE A 22 -11.33 16.44 -4.59
C PHE A 22 -11.35 15.45 -3.42
N MET A 23 -12.51 15.22 -2.80
CA MET A 23 -12.64 14.22 -1.75
C MET A 23 -12.33 12.80 -2.23
N LEU A 24 -12.82 12.40 -3.41
CA LEU A 24 -12.50 11.10 -3.99
C LEU A 24 -11.00 10.93 -4.24
N ALA A 25 -10.31 11.96 -4.74
CA ALA A 25 -8.86 11.91 -4.95
C ALA A 25 -8.10 11.66 -3.63
N MET A 26 -8.49 12.34 -2.55
CA MET A 26 -7.92 12.10 -1.23
C MET A 26 -8.22 10.68 -0.72
N GLN A 27 -9.46 10.19 -0.91
CA GLN A 27 -9.87 8.87 -0.44
C GLN A 27 -9.14 7.74 -1.18
N VAL A 28 -8.97 7.86 -2.50
CA VAL A 28 -8.17 6.92 -3.30
C VAL A 28 -6.71 6.92 -2.86
N SER A 29 -6.13 8.09 -2.56
CA SER A 29 -4.78 8.19 -1.99
C SER A 29 -4.66 7.47 -0.64
N ASN A 30 -5.66 7.63 0.24
CA ASN A 30 -5.64 7.06 1.58
C ASN A 30 -5.97 5.55 1.62
N LEU A 31 -6.70 5.01 0.64
CA LEU A 31 -6.96 3.58 0.49
C LEU A 31 -5.67 2.77 0.31
N SER A 32 -4.62 3.34 -0.29
CA SER A 32 -3.29 2.72 -0.37
C SER A 32 -2.65 2.48 1.00
N THR A 33 -2.93 3.37 1.96
CA THR A 33 -2.31 3.37 3.29
C THR A 33 -3.15 2.58 4.30
N TYR A 34 -4.48 2.63 4.22
CA TYR A 34 -5.37 1.99 5.21
C TYR A 34 -5.32 0.44 5.17
N SER A 35 -5.02 -0.16 4.01
CA SER A 35 -4.78 -1.61 3.91
C SER A 35 -3.51 -2.10 4.64
N ASN A 36 -2.64 -1.20 5.14
CA ASN A 36 -1.34 -1.54 5.74
C ASN A 36 -1.29 -1.43 7.29
N ALA A 37 -2.36 -0.94 7.94
CA ALA A 37 -2.30 -0.58 9.35
C ALA A 37 -2.18 -1.79 10.31
N GLU A 38 -2.77 -2.93 9.98
CA GLU A 38 -2.76 -4.11 10.88
C GLU A 38 -1.81 -5.20 10.38
N GLY A 39 -0.70 -5.39 11.10
CA GLY A 39 0.34 -6.36 10.74
C GLY A 39 1.63 -6.16 11.52
N PHE A 40 2.61 -7.00 11.23
CA PHE A 40 3.97 -6.92 11.77
C PHE A 40 4.99 -6.93 10.63
N ASP A 41 6.17 -6.36 10.91
CA ASP A 41 7.27 -6.29 9.95
C ASP A 41 8.25 -7.44 10.24
N VAL A 42 8.61 -8.19 9.20
CA VAL A 42 9.63 -9.24 9.25
C VAL A 42 10.79 -8.80 8.38
N ILE A 43 12.00 -8.85 8.91
CA ILE A 43 13.22 -8.52 8.18
C ILE A 43 13.87 -9.83 7.76
N ALA A 44 14.06 -10.01 6.47
CA ALA A 44 14.77 -11.14 5.88
C ALA A 44 15.99 -10.65 5.11
N ARG A 45 17.07 -11.43 5.11
CA ARG A 45 18.30 -11.15 4.39
C ARG A 45 18.45 -12.18 3.29
N PHE A 46 18.75 -11.71 2.09
CA PHE A 46 18.94 -12.54 0.91
C PHE A 46 20.28 -12.23 0.27
N GLU A 47 20.98 -13.26 -0.20
CA GLU A 47 22.18 -13.09 -1.03
C GLU A 47 21.82 -12.48 -2.40
N ASP A 48 20.66 -12.85 -2.94
CA ASP A 48 20.13 -12.30 -4.18
C ASP A 48 18.63 -12.00 -4.03
N ALA A 49 18.24 -10.75 -4.32
CA ALA A 49 16.84 -10.31 -4.37
C ALA A 49 16.42 -9.84 -5.78
N SER A 50 17.14 -10.29 -6.81
CA SER A 50 16.86 -9.99 -8.22
C SER A 50 15.44 -10.41 -8.60
N GLY A 51 14.67 -9.47 -9.13
CA GLY A 51 13.28 -9.69 -9.51
C GLY A 51 12.24 -9.39 -8.42
N LEU A 52 12.68 -9.14 -7.18
CA LEU A 52 11.79 -8.64 -6.13
C LEU A 52 11.58 -7.13 -6.27
N LYS A 53 10.35 -6.68 -6.03
CA LYS A 53 9.97 -5.25 -6.08
C LYS A 53 9.22 -4.87 -4.83
N VAL A 54 9.29 -3.58 -4.49
CA VAL A 54 8.41 -2.99 -3.47
C VAL A 54 6.96 -3.27 -3.85
N ARG A 55 6.14 -3.69 -2.88
CA ARG A 55 4.75 -4.19 -3.03
C ARG A 55 4.59 -5.58 -3.66
N SER A 56 5.65 -6.32 -3.95
CA SER A 56 5.52 -7.73 -4.37
C SER A 56 4.71 -8.52 -3.33
N PRO A 57 3.79 -9.40 -3.75
CA PRO A 57 3.00 -10.20 -2.82
C PRO A 57 3.88 -11.24 -2.11
N VAL A 58 3.66 -11.41 -0.80
CA VAL A 58 4.28 -12.49 -0.01
C VAL A 58 3.23 -13.58 0.16
N THR A 59 3.58 -14.79 -0.26
CA THR A 59 2.68 -15.95 -0.23
C THR A 59 3.28 -17.09 0.58
N MET A 60 2.43 -17.76 1.35
CA MET A 60 2.78 -18.98 2.09
C MET A 60 1.75 -20.06 1.73
N ALA A 61 2.22 -21.25 1.35
CA ALA A 61 1.37 -22.34 0.86
C ALA A 61 0.36 -21.90 -0.24
N GLY A 62 0.76 -20.96 -1.11
CA GLY A 62 -0.09 -20.41 -2.17
C GLY A 62 -1.08 -19.31 -1.74
N VAL A 63 -1.16 -18.99 -0.44
CA VAL A 63 -2.05 -17.95 0.10
C VAL A 63 -1.27 -16.66 0.32
N ARG A 64 -1.81 -15.52 -0.12
CA ARG A 64 -1.20 -14.21 0.11
C ARG A 64 -1.35 -13.81 1.58
N ILE A 65 -0.22 -13.74 2.29
CA ILE A 65 -0.16 -13.38 3.72
C ILE A 65 0.38 -11.96 3.96
N GLY A 66 0.96 -11.32 2.94
CA GLY A 66 1.58 -10.02 3.09
C GLY A 66 2.10 -9.40 1.80
N ARG A 67 2.94 -8.38 1.93
CA ARG A 67 3.63 -7.71 0.83
C ARG A 67 5.02 -7.24 1.23
N VAL A 68 5.91 -7.09 0.26
CA VAL A 68 7.21 -6.44 0.46
C VAL A 68 7.00 -4.95 0.72
N LYS A 69 7.47 -4.47 1.87
CA LYS A 69 7.39 -3.08 2.29
C LYS A 69 8.56 -2.28 1.76
N ASP A 70 9.77 -2.81 1.89
CA ASP A 70 11.01 -2.12 1.55
C ASP A 70 12.11 -3.12 1.16
N ILE A 71 13.03 -2.70 0.30
CA ILE A 71 14.21 -3.49 -0.11
C ILE A 71 15.41 -2.56 -0.06
N ARG A 72 16.42 -2.94 0.72
CA ARG A 72 17.65 -2.17 0.90
C ARG A 72 18.86 -3.05 0.68
N PHE A 73 19.94 -2.44 0.22
CA PHE A 73 21.24 -3.10 0.15
C PHE A 73 22.04 -2.74 1.41
N ASP A 74 22.63 -3.74 2.08
CA ASP A 74 23.49 -3.54 3.24
C ASP A 74 24.96 -3.53 2.79
N ASP A 75 25.58 -2.35 2.77
CA ASP A 75 26.97 -2.16 2.32
C ASP A 75 28.01 -2.87 3.21
N LYS A 76 27.62 -3.40 4.38
CA LYS A 76 28.52 -4.10 5.29
C LYS A 76 28.54 -5.61 5.04
N THR A 77 27.35 -6.19 4.85
CA THR A 77 27.21 -7.64 4.62
C THR A 77 27.10 -7.98 3.13
N PHE A 78 26.95 -6.99 2.26
CA PHE A 78 26.70 -7.14 0.82
C PHE A 78 25.44 -7.95 0.50
N GLU A 79 24.45 -7.93 1.41
CA GLU A 79 23.19 -8.64 1.28
C GLU A 79 22.03 -7.69 0.99
N ALA A 80 20.98 -8.21 0.36
CA ALA A 80 19.70 -7.54 0.25
C ALA A 80 18.88 -7.74 1.52
N VAL A 81 18.59 -6.65 2.22
CA VAL A 81 17.72 -6.61 3.40
C VAL A 81 16.31 -6.26 2.95
N VAL A 82 15.41 -7.23 3.03
CA VAL A 82 14.01 -7.12 2.61
C VAL A 82 13.13 -7.00 3.84
N THR A 83 12.34 -5.92 3.90
CA THR A 83 11.32 -5.74 4.92
C THR A 83 9.97 -6.21 4.37
N LEU A 84 9.41 -7.23 5.00
CA LEU A 84 8.14 -7.85 4.65
C LEU A 84 7.08 -7.35 5.65
N ARG A 85 5.90 -6.98 5.15
CA ARG A 85 4.74 -6.64 5.98
C ARG A 85 3.76 -7.81 5.92
N LEU A 86 3.54 -8.47 7.05
CA LEU A 86 2.61 -9.60 7.17
C LEU A 86 1.34 -9.19 7.91
N GLY A 87 0.19 -9.70 7.48
CA GLY A 87 -1.10 -9.42 8.11
C GLY A 87 -1.24 -10.05 9.49
N LYS A 88 -1.97 -9.40 10.39
CA LYS A 88 -2.17 -9.84 11.78
C LYS A 88 -2.82 -11.23 11.90
N ASN A 89 -3.61 -11.65 10.90
CA ASN A 89 -4.37 -12.92 10.94
C ASN A 89 -3.51 -14.18 10.72
N HIS A 90 -2.21 -14.05 10.42
CA HIS A 90 -1.31 -15.17 10.15
C HIS A 90 -0.06 -15.06 11.04
N THR A 91 -0.27 -14.97 12.36
CA THR A 91 0.78 -14.62 13.34
C THR A 91 1.78 -15.75 13.65
N THR A 92 1.47 -16.99 13.28
CA THR A 92 2.34 -18.14 13.58
C THR A 92 3.17 -18.47 12.35
N LEU A 93 4.32 -17.79 12.19
CA LEU A 93 5.39 -18.33 11.36
C LEU A 93 6.18 -19.33 12.22
N PRO A 94 6.21 -20.61 11.84
CA PRO A 94 7.11 -21.58 12.47
C PRO A 94 8.58 -21.15 12.31
N GLU A 95 9.43 -21.51 13.27
CA GLU A 95 10.87 -21.20 13.23
C GLU A 95 11.61 -21.87 12.06
N ASP A 96 11.05 -22.93 11.48
CA ASP A 96 11.56 -23.66 10.31
C ASP A 96 11.10 -23.07 8.96
N THR A 97 10.51 -21.87 8.95
CA THR A 97 10.12 -21.20 7.70
C THR A 97 11.36 -20.76 6.91
N SER A 98 11.48 -21.24 5.67
CA SER A 98 12.50 -20.81 4.69
C SER A 98 11.87 -20.00 3.55
N ALA A 99 12.63 -19.07 2.96
CA ALA A 99 12.22 -18.21 1.85
C ALA A 99 13.18 -18.31 0.67
#